data_AF-A0A540N8C3-F1
#
_entry.id   AF-A0A540N8C3-F1
#
_cell.length_a   1.000
_cell.length_b   1.000
_cell.length_c   1.000
_cell.angle_alpha   90.00
_cell.angle_beta   90.00
_cell.angle_gamma   90.00
#
_symmetry.space_group_name_H-M   'P 1'
#
loop_
_entity.id
_entity.type
_entity.pdbx_description
1 polymer ?
#
loop_
_entity_poly.entity_id
_entity_poly.type
_entity_poly.pdbx_seq_one_letter_code
_entity_poly.pdbx_strand_id
1 'polypeptide(L)'
;MWLTLWFLSFSNIIIQGLTILAPIDSPNTDGIDPVKSGWDKYGIKVGIPTEHLVFRRLTCISPESATIALGSEMSGGIRDVRAEDITAIDTQSSVRIKTAVGRGAYVEDIYVRRITLKSMKYVFWTGSYGSHPDPGFDPKALPL
;
A
#
# COMPACT_ATOMS: atom_id res chain seq x y z
N MET A 1 2.78 12.88 12.49
CA MET A 1 1.93 12.29 13.54
C MET A 1 0.95 11.35 12.84
N TRP A 2 1.13 10.04 12.97
CA TRP A 2 0.27 9.05 12.34
C TRP A 2 -0.92 8.79 13.24
N LEU A 3 -2.13 9.15 12.80
CA LEU A 3 -3.37 8.72 13.44
C LEU A 3 -3.75 7.37 12.81
N THR A 4 -3.16 6.27 13.28
CA THR A 4 -3.57 4.93 12.85
C THR A 4 -4.71 4.47 13.75
N LEU A 5 -5.95 4.63 13.31
CA LEU A 5 -7.06 3.85 13.88
C LEU A 5 -6.84 2.39 13.46
N TRP A 6 -6.66 1.50 14.43
CA TRP A 6 -6.56 0.05 14.25
C TRP A 6 -7.91 -0.53 13.85
N PHE A 7 -8.36 -0.24 12.63
CA PHE A 7 -9.42 -1.01 12.01
C PHE A 7 -8.76 -2.20 11.29
N LEU A 8 -9.10 -3.41 11.71
CA LEU A 8 -8.71 -4.63 11.01
C LEU A 8 -9.53 -4.71 9.72
N SER A 9 -8.85 -4.62 8.57
CA SER A 9 -9.42 -4.77 7.22
C SER A 9 -10.49 -3.74 6.84
N PHE A 10 -10.55 -3.41 5.56
CA PHE A 10 -11.51 -2.46 5.01
C PHE A 10 -12.06 -3.01 3.71
N SER A 11 -13.35 -2.80 3.50
CA SER A 11 -14.01 -3.14 2.25
C SER A 11 -14.97 -2.05 1.79
N ASN A 12 -15.14 -1.95 0.47
CA ASN A 12 -16.08 -1.05 -0.19
C ASN A 12 -15.80 0.43 0.07
N ILE A 13 -14.54 0.84 -0.09
CA ILE A 13 -14.10 2.22 0.11
C ILE A 13 -13.81 2.88 -1.23
N ILE A 14 -14.33 4.11 -1.40
CA ILE A 14 -14.02 4.97 -2.54
C ILE A 14 -13.36 6.23 -2.02
N ILE A 15 -12.15 6.51 -2.50
CA ILE A 15 -11.46 7.78 -2.29
C ILE A 15 -11.33 8.48 -3.64
N GLN A 16 -11.80 9.73 -3.71
CA GLN A 16 -11.86 10.44 -4.98
C GLN A 16 -11.73 11.96 -4.85
N GLY A 17 -11.15 12.58 -5.88
CA GLY A 17 -11.13 14.04 -6.02
C GLY A 17 -10.18 14.77 -5.05
N LEU A 18 -9.11 14.12 -4.60
CA LEU A 18 -8.14 14.68 -3.67
C LEU A 18 -6.82 15.02 -4.35
N THR A 19 -6.15 16.04 -3.82
CA THR A 19 -4.73 16.31 -4.05
C THR A 19 -3.96 15.97 -2.79
N ILE A 20 -2.97 15.08 -2.91
CA ILE A 20 -2.13 14.61 -1.80
C ILE A 20 -0.75 15.21 -1.98
N LEU A 21 -0.30 15.98 -0.98
CA LEU A 21 0.98 16.66 -0.97
C LEU A 21 1.80 16.18 0.21
N ALA A 22 2.95 15.56 -0.07
CA ALA A 22 3.92 15.18 0.93
C ALA A 22 5.15 16.11 0.83
N PRO A 23 5.53 16.77 1.95
CA PRO A 23 6.73 17.58 2.01
C PRO A 23 8.00 16.76 1.74
N ILE A 24 9.02 17.37 1.13
CA ILE A 24 10.28 16.71 0.78
C ILE A 24 11.07 16.24 2.02
N ASP A 25 10.87 16.89 3.15
CA ASP A 25 11.54 16.60 4.43
C ASP A 25 10.75 15.60 5.30
N SER A 26 9.63 15.05 4.80
CA SER A 26 8.78 14.14 5.55
C SER A 26 8.90 12.69 5.04
N PRO A 27 9.69 11.83 5.71
CA PRO A 27 9.86 10.45 5.30
C PRO A 27 8.58 9.62 5.50
N ASN A 28 8.43 8.55 4.72
CA ASN A 28 7.35 7.55 4.80
C ASN A 28 5.95 8.05 4.47
N THR A 29 5.81 9.06 3.62
CA THR A 29 4.54 9.70 3.27
C THR A 29 3.97 9.17 1.95
N ASP A 30 3.66 7.87 1.87
CA ASP A 30 2.97 7.33 0.69
C ASP A 30 1.64 8.06 0.48
N GLY A 31 1.29 8.32 -0.78
CA GLY A 31 0.09 9.05 -1.13
C GLY A 31 -1.16 8.24 -0.82
N ILE A 32 -1.32 7.14 -1.54
CA ILE A 32 -2.39 6.17 -1.34
C ILE A 32 -1.77 4.94 -0.68
N ASP A 33 -2.07 4.74 0.59
CA ASP A 33 -1.71 3.54 1.35
C ASP A 33 -3.01 2.94 1.90
N PRO A 34 -3.67 2.03 1.14
CA PRO A 34 -4.91 1.43 1.57
C PRO A 34 -4.68 0.64 2.84
N VAL A 35 -5.70 0.70 3.68
CA VAL A 35 -5.51 0.36 5.08
C VAL A 35 -5.13 -1.12 5.27
N LYS A 36 -4.30 -1.33 6.28
CA LYS A 36 -3.56 -2.55 6.60
C LYS A 36 -4.49 -3.71 6.98
N SER A 37 -4.24 -4.91 6.45
CA SER A 37 -4.96 -6.17 6.76
C SER A 37 -4.28 -7.00 7.85
N GLY A 38 -3.33 -6.41 8.58
CA GLY A 38 -2.68 -7.01 9.74
C GLY A 38 -1.23 -7.40 9.48
N TRP A 39 -0.54 -7.82 10.53
CA TRP A 39 0.91 -8.04 10.52
C TRP A 39 1.26 -9.48 10.94
N ASP A 40 1.98 -10.19 10.08
CA ASP A 40 2.47 -11.56 10.24
C ASP A 40 1.38 -12.52 10.76
N LYS A 41 1.74 -13.39 11.71
CA LYS A 41 0.83 -14.37 12.35
C LYS A 41 -0.47 -13.75 12.88
N TYR A 42 -0.48 -12.47 13.27
CA TYR A 42 -1.69 -11.81 13.77
C TYR A 42 -2.66 -11.52 12.62
N GLY A 43 -2.15 -10.99 11.50
CA GLY A 43 -2.95 -10.79 10.30
C GLY A 43 -3.37 -12.11 9.66
N ILE A 44 -2.44 -13.07 9.55
CA ILE A 44 -2.70 -14.41 9.00
C ILE A 44 -3.79 -15.12 9.80
N LYS A 45 -3.75 -15.05 11.14
CA LYS A 45 -4.74 -15.69 12.00
C LYS A 45 -6.14 -15.10 11.82
N VAL A 46 -6.23 -13.78 11.62
CA VAL A 46 -7.51 -13.11 11.38
C VAL A 46 -8.00 -13.42 9.98
N GLY A 47 -7.13 -13.40 8.97
CA GLY A 47 -7.41 -13.84 7.61
C GLY A 47 -8.46 -13.01 6.88
N ILE A 48 -8.67 -11.75 7.30
CA ILE A 48 -9.61 -10.84 6.66
C ILE A 48 -8.84 -9.90 5.73
N PRO A 49 -9.06 -9.97 4.41
CA PRO A 49 -8.35 -9.13 3.46
C PRO A 49 -8.88 -7.70 3.46
N THR A 50 -8.01 -6.77 3.07
CA THR A 50 -8.44 -5.45 2.59
C THR A 50 -8.84 -5.60 1.12
N GLU A 51 -10.07 -5.24 0.77
CA GLU A 51 -10.62 -5.51 -0.57
C GLU A 51 -11.62 -4.47 -1.06
N HIS A 52 -11.95 -4.51 -2.37
CA HIS A 52 -12.96 -3.66 -2.98
C HIS A 52 -12.68 -2.16 -2.77
N LEU A 53 -11.49 -1.73 -3.18
CA LEU A 53 -11.02 -0.36 -3.01
C LEU A 53 -10.97 0.36 -4.35
N VAL A 54 -11.46 1.60 -4.37
CA VAL A 54 -11.39 2.46 -5.56
C VAL A 54 -10.72 3.79 -5.22
N PHE A 55 -9.62 4.06 -5.90
CA PHE A 55 -8.91 5.34 -5.87
C PHE A 55 -9.06 5.99 -7.23
N ARG A 56 -9.68 7.17 -7.30
CA ARG A 56 -9.87 7.82 -8.60
C ARG A 56 -9.84 9.33 -8.62
N ARG A 57 -9.38 9.90 -9.74
CA ARG A 57 -9.28 11.37 -9.92
C ARG A 57 -8.45 12.00 -8.81
N LEU A 58 -7.21 11.53 -8.68
CA LEU A 58 -6.28 11.97 -7.63
C LEU A 58 -5.04 12.60 -8.23
N THR A 59 -4.47 13.60 -7.56
CA THR A 59 -3.12 14.08 -7.84
C THR A 59 -2.24 13.79 -6.63
N CYS A 60 -1.07 13.21 -6.83
CA CYS A 60 -0.13 12.91 -5.76
C CYS A 60 1.24 13.50 -6.06
N ILE A 61 1.80 14.20 -5.07
CA ILE A 61 3.17 14.70 -5.06
C ILE A 61 3.84 14.17 -3.81
N SER A 62 4.82 13.28 -3.96
CA SER A 62 5.49 12.59 -2.85
C SER A 62 6.92 12.17 -3.20
N PRO A 63 7.88 13.11 -3.12
CA PRO A 63 9.26 12.94 -3.63
C PRO A 63 9.96 11.68 -3.14
N GLU A 64 9.77 11.34 -1.86
CA GLU A 64 10.45 10.23 -1.20
C GLU A 64 9.62 8.95 -1.13
N SER A 65 8.38 8.94 -1.65
CA SER A 65 7.44 7.84 -1.42
C SER A 65 6.63 7.40 -2.65
N ALA A 66 5.67 6.50 -2.45
CA ALA A 66 4.83 5.99 -3.53
C ALA A 66 3.59 6.85 -3.79
N THR A 67 3.11 6.85 -5.04
CA THR A 67 1.74 7.28 -5.33
C THR A 67 0.74 6.27 -4.77
N ILE A 68 0.93 4.98 -5.06
CA ILE A 68 0.15 3.86 -4.54
C ILE A 68 1.11 2.88 -3.86
N ALA A 69 1.00 2.70 -2.56
CA ALA A 69 1.73 1.70 -1.80
C ALA A 69 0.76 0.67 -1.24
N LEU A 70 1.05 -0.62 -1.40
CA LEU A 70 0.26 -1.72 -0.84
C LEU A 70 1.13 -2.51 0.13
N GLY A 71 0.75 -2.56 1.40
CA GLY A 71 1.50 -3.23 2.48
C GLY A 71 2.33 -2.25 3.34
N SER A 72 3.22 -2.71 4.23
CA SER A 72 3.71 -4.07 4.44
C SER A 72 2.77 -4.97 5.26
N GLU A 73 1.83 -4.37 5.97
CA GLU A 73 0.87 -5.03 6.85
C GLU A 73 -0.29 -5.58 6.04
N MET A 74 0.06 -6.51 5.14
CA MET A 74 -0.79 -7.17 4.16
C MET A 74 -1.16 -8.61 4.57
N SER A 75 -0.91 -9.00 5.81
CA SER A 75 -0.93 -10.40 6.24
C SER A 75 -2.32 -11.04 6.31
N GLY A 76 -3.40 -10.26 6.20
CA GLY A 76 -4.75 -10.77 5.95
C GLY A 76 -5.11 -10.86 4.46
N GLY A 77 -4.24 -10.39 3.58
CA GLY A 77 -4.44 -10.26 2.13
C GLY A 77 -4.79 -8.85 1.70
N ILE A 78 -4.46 -8.50 0.45
CA ILE A 78 -4.94 -7.31 -0.25
C ILE A 78 -5.42 -7.76 -1.63
N ARG A 79 -6.66 -7.45 -2.00
CA ARG A 79 -7.18 -7.78 -3.34
C ARG A 79 -8.20 -6.78 -3.87
N ASP A 80 -8.51 -6.83 -5.16
CA ASP A 80 -9.49 -5.98 -5.83
C ASP A 80 -9.30 -4.48 -5.50
N VAL A 81 -8.16 -3.95 -5.91
CA VAL A 81 -7.82 -2.53 -5.78
C VAL A 81 -7.82 -1.90 -7.16
N ARG A 82 -8.68 -0.90 -7.36
CA ARG A 82 -8.81 -0.15 -8.61
C ARG A 82 -8.28 1.27 -8.43
N ALA A 83 -7.21 1.60 -9.14
CA ALA A 83 -6.64 2.94 -9.14
C ALA A 83 -6.72 3.53 -10.55
N GLU A 84 -7.50 4.60 -10.73
CA GLU A 84 -7.77 5.14 -12.06
C GLU A 84 -7.79 6.67 -12.12
N ASP A 85 -7.40 7.24 -13.25
CA ASP A 85 -7.41 8.71 -13.44
C ASP A 85 -6.55 9.43 -12.40
N ILE A 86 -5.29 9.00 -12.26
CA ILE A 86 -4.35 9.53 -11.26
C ILE A 86 -3.23 10.31 -11.95
N THR A 87 -2.82 11.43 -11.37
CA THR A 87 -1.63 12.18 -11.78
C THR A 87 -0.58 12.10 -10.68
N ALA A 88 0.51 11.39 -10.94
CA ALA A 88 1.68 11.29 -10.06
C ALA A 88 2.77 12.24 -10.54
N ILE A 89 3.23 13.14 -9.67
CA ILE A 89 4.26 14.15 -9.98
C ILE A 89 5.34 14.08 -8.92
N ASP A 90 6.60 14.02 -9.32
CA ASP A 90 7.74 14.00 -8.39
C ASP A 90 7.52 12.94 -7.30
N THR A 91 7.33 11.69 -7.71
CA THR A 91 7.15 10.57 -6.79
C THR A 91 8.27 9.56 -6.93
N GLN A 92 8.71 8.94 -5.84
CA GLN A 92 9.76 7.92 -5.96
C GLN A 92 9.27 6.71 -6.75
N SER A 93 8.07 6.22 -6.46
CA SER A 93 7.46 5.11 -7.19
C SER A 93 5.99 5.35 -7.50
N SER A 94 5.51 4.92 -8.66
CA SER A 94 4.07 4.99 -8.96
C SER A 94 3.31 3.91 -8.19
N VAL A 95 3.55 2.63 -8.49
CA VAL A 95 2.97 1.50 -7.74
C VAL A 95 4.06 0.80 -6.95
N ARG A 96 3.82 0.60 -5.65
CA ARG A 96 4.76 -0.02 -4.73
C ARG A 96 4.10 -1.17 -3.98
N ILE A 97 4.66 -2.36 -4.08
CA ILE A 97 4.27 -3.50 -3.24
C ILE A 97 5.30 -3.65 -2.12
N LYS A 98 4.84 -3.53 -0.88
CA LYS A 98 5.66 -3.66 0.30
C LYS A 98 5.34 -4.98 0.95
N THR A 99 6.33 -5.85 1.06
CA THR A 99 6.14 -7.14 1.73
C THR A 99 7.45 -7.64 2.35
N ALA A 100 7.41 -8.76 3.05
CA ALA A 100 8.58 -9.42 3.61
C ALA A 100 8.30 -10.91 3.84
N VAL A 101 9.37 -11.70 3.96
CA VAL A 101 9.28 -13.05 4.53
C VAL A 101 8.61 -12.96 5.90
N GLY A 102 7.62 -13.82 6.20
CA GLY A 102 6.84 -13.74 7.43
C GLY A 102 5.46 -13.10 7.27
N ARG A 103 5.26 -12.30 6.22
CA ARG A 103 3.98 -11.63 5.99
C ARG A 103 2.89 -12.59 5.53
N GLY A 104 3.24 -13.66 4.82
CA GLY A 104 2.26 -14.57 4.23
C GLY A 104 1.30 -13.89 3.25
N ALA A 105 0.13 -14.50 3.05
CA ALA A 105 -0.98 -13.97 2.26
C ALA A 105 -0.59 -13.53 0.83
N TYR A 106 -1.29 -12.54 0.27
CA TYR A 106 -1.19 -12.16 -1.13
C TYR A 106 -1.46 -10.66 -1.36
N VAL A 107 -0.94 -10.13 -2.46
CA VAL A 107 -1.41 -8.86 -3.07
C VAL A 107 -1.79 -9.14 -4.51
N GLU A 108 -3.08 -9.26 -4.79
CA GLU A 108 -3.60 -9.74 -6.08
C GLU A 108 -4.72 -8.85 -6.63
N ASP A 109 -5.09 -9.03 -7.90
CA ASP A 109 -6.15 -8.25 -8.57
C ASP A 109 -6.03 -6.73 -8.36
N ILE A 110 -4.83 -6.22 -8.60
CA ILE A 110 -4.52 -4.79 -8.57
C ILE A 110 -4.60 -4.25 -9.98
N TYR A 111 -5.52 -3.31 -10.20
CA TYR A 111 -5.74 -2.71 -11.50
C TYR A 111 -5.47 -1.22 -11.46
N VAL A 112 -4.44 -0.81 -12.20
CA VAL A 112 -4.02 0.58 -12.31
C VAL A 112 -4.13 1.01 -13.77
N ARG A 113 -4.94 2.02 -14.05
CA ARG A 113 -5.14 2.51 -15.42
C ARG A 113 -5.26 4.03 -15.50
N ARG A 114 -5.00 4.58 -16.69
CA ARG A 114 -5.10 6.03 -16.96
C ARG A 114 -4.34 6.84 -15.89
N ILE A 115 -3.08 6.47 -15.69
CA ILE A 115 -2.19 7.16 -14.78
C ILE A 115 -1.21 8.03 -15.58
N THR A 116 -1.13 9.32 -15.23
CA THR A 116 -0.16 10.25 -15.78
C THR A 116 1.02 10.32 -14.82
N LEU A 117 2.21 9.97 -15.33
CA LEU A 117 3.44 9.86 -14.54
C LEU A 117 4.39 10.98 -14.96
N LYS A 118 4.75 11.87 -14.03
CA LYS A 118 5.70 12.96 -14.27
C LYS A 118 6.82 12.89 -13.24
N SER A 119 8.06 12.82 -13.71
CA SER A 119 9.26 12.82 -12.87
C SER A 119 9.21 11.78 -11.75
N MET A 120 9.66 10.55 -12.05
CA MET A 120 9.73 9.50 -11.02
C MET A 120 10.90 8.56 -11.24
N LYS A 121 11.29 7.87 -10.16
CA LYS A 121 12.39 6.92 -10.18
C LYS A 121 11.95 5.54 -10.66
N TYR A 122 10.78 5.08 -10.22
CA TYR A 122 10.26 3.75 -10.54
C TYR A 122 8.78 3.79 -10.93
N VAL A 123 8.39 3.14 -12.03
CA VAL A 123 6.96 2.95 -12.35
C VAL A 123 6.35 1.88 -11.44
N PHE A 124 7.07 0.77 -11.26
CA PHE A 124 6.71 -0.28 -10.34
C PHE A 124 7.91 -0.60 -9.45
N TRP A 125 7.67 -0.77 -8.15
CA TRP A 125 8.72 -1.16 -7.21
C TRP A 125 8.19 -2.17 -6.20
N THR A 126 9.02 -3.15 -5.87
CA THR A 126 8.80 -4.06 -4.76
C THR A 126 10.03 -4.04 -3.85
N GLY A 127 9.80 -4.12 -2.54
CA GLY A 127 10.86 -4.08 -1.53
C GLY A 127 10.60 -5.07 -0.40
N SER A 128 11.69 -5.52 0.24
CA SER A 128 11.63 -6.34 1.45
C SER A 128 11.61 -5.46 2.70
N TYR A 129 10.46 -5.39 3.35
CA TYR A 129 10.20 -4.59 4.56
C TYR A 129 10.27 -5.49 5.81
N GLY A 130 11.47 -5.97 6.13
CA GLY A 130 11.75 -7.03 7.12
C GLY A 130 11.52 -6.69 8.60
N SER A 131 10.76 -5.63 8.90
CA SER A 131 10.32 -5.38 10.28
C SER A 131 9.17 -6.33 10.63
N HIS A 132 9.19 -6.82 11.87
CA HIS A 132 8.21 -7.74 12.45
C HIS A 132 7.70 -7.19 13.79
N PRO A 133 6.47 -7.53 14.22
CA PRO A 133 5.91 -7.02 15.47
C PRO A 133 6.57 -7.68 16.68
N ASP A 134 7.09 -8.90 16.51
CA ASP A 134 7.84 -9.66 17.50
C ASP A 134 8.73 -10.73 16.82
N PRO A 135 9.69 -11.33 17.55
CA PRO A 135 10.62 -12.33 16.99
C PRO A 135 9.97 -13.66 16.56
N GLY A 136 8.73 -13.91 16.94
CA GLY A 136 8.02 -15.17 16.66
C GLY A 136 7.20 -15.15 15.38
N PHE A 137 7.61 -14.38 14.36
CA PHE A 137 7.04 -14.48 13.02
C PHE A 137 7.45 -15.81 12.37
N ASP A 138 6.64 -16.33 11.44
CA ASP A 138 6.97 -17.58 10.74
C ASP A 138 7.80 -17.30 9.48
N PRO A 139 9.11 -17.63 9.44
CA PRO A 139 9.93 -17.39 8.26
C PRO A 139 9.53 -18.23 7.04
N LYS A 140 8.64 -19.22 7.20
CA LYS A 140 8.08 -20.01 6.10
C LYS A 140 6.79 -19.40 5.54
N ALA A 141 6.20 -18.42 6.20
CA ALA A 141 5.05 -17.69 5.70
C ALA A 141 5.48 -16.69 4.62
N LEU A 142 5.60 -17.19 3.38
CA LEU A 142 5.94 -16.37 2.23
C LEU A 142 4.68 -15.70 1.65
N PRO A 143 4.75 -14.44 1.23
CA PRO A 143 3.75 -13.83 0.37
C PRO A 143 3.67 -14.59 -0.97
N LEU A 144 2.46 -14.89 -1.42
CA LEU A 144 2.16 -15.64 -2.65
C LEU A 144 1.46 -14.76 -3.70
#